data_AF-A0A926ANV4-F1
#
_entry.id   AF-A0A926ANV4-F1
#
_cell.length_a   1.000
_cell.length_b   1.000
_cell.length_c   1.000
_cell.angle_alpha   90.00
_cell.angle_beta   90.00
_cell.angle_gamma   90.00
#
_symmetry.space_group_name_H-M   'P 1'
#
loop_
_entity.id
_entity.type
_entity.pdbx_description
1 polymer ?
#
loop_
_entity_poly.entity_id
_entity_poly.type
_entity_poly.pdbx_seq_one_letter_code
_entity_poly.pdbx_strand_id
1 'polypeptide(L)'
;MENYIQTHQERFIDELLDLLRIPSVSADSKYKPDIRKTAEWLAEKLKFAGAENVQLCETAGNPIVFAEKIINPDLPTVLVYGHYDVQPPDPLELWDSPPFEPVIKDNKIYARGAC
;
A
#
# COMPACT_ATOMS: atom_id res chain seq x y z
N MET A 1 -12.93 -18.86 6.12
CA MET A 1 -12.15 -17.79 5.47
C MET A 1 -13.05 -16.86 4.65
N GLU A 2 -13.91 -17.40 3.77
CA GLU A 2 -14.91 -16.62 3.01
C GLU A 2 -15.79 -15.72 3.88
N ASN A 3 -16.30 -16.25 5.00
CA ASN A 3 -17.13 -15.47 5.94
C ASN A 3 -16.35 -14.28 6.55
N TYR A 4 -15.06 -14.43 6.88
CA TYR A 4 -14.26 -13.33 7.43
C TYR A 4 -14.03 -12.25 6.38
N ILE A 5 -13.64 -12.63 5.16
CA ILE A 5 -13.37 -11.67 4.08
C ILE A 5 -14.63 -10.88 3.75
N GLN A 6 -15.77 -11.54 3.62
CA GLN A 6 -17.03 -10.88 3.31
C GLN A 6 -17.49 -9.95 4.44
N THR A 7 -17.29 -10.34 5.70
CA THR A 7 -17.68 -9.53 6.86
C THR A 7 -16.80 -8.30 7.05
N HIS A 8 -15.55 -8.32 6.56
CA HIS A 8 -14.59 -7.22 6.70
C HIS A 8 -14.29 -6.50 5.38
N GLN A 9 -15.05 -6.79 4.32
CA GLN A 9 -14.80 -6.27 2.98
C GLN A 9 -14.75 -4.75 2.95
N GLU A 10 -15.66 -4.08 3.64
CA GLU A 10 -15.72 -2.62 3.74
C GLU A 10 -14.40 -2.05 4.30
N ARG A 11 -13.93 -2.60 5.42
CA ARG A 11 -12.63 -2.22 6.01
C ARG A 11 -11.47 -2.40 5.03
N PHE A 12 -11.42 -3.51 4.30
CA PHE A 12 -10.34 -3.76 3.34
C PHE A 12 -10.36 -2.78 2.17
N ILE A 13 -11.56 -2.44 1.68
CA ILE A 13 -11.72 -1.41 0.66
C ILE A 13 -11.26 -0.07 1.22
N ASP A 14 -11.71 0.34 2.40
CA ASP A 14 -11.33 1.60 3.03
C ASP A 14 -9.82 1.72 3.25
N GLU A 15 -9.17 0.66 3.75
CA GLU A 15 -7.72 0.60 3.92
C GLU A 15 -6.98 0.76 2.57
N LEU A 16 -7.49 0.17 1.50
CA LEU A 16 -6.95 0.36 0.16
C LEU A 16 -7.16 1.80 -0.34
N LEU A 17 -8.36 2.38 -0.16
CA LEU A 17 -8.62 3.76 -0.54
C LEU A 17 -7.72 4.74 0.22
N ASP A 18 -7.45 4.49 1.51
CA ASP A 18 -6.51 5.28 2.31
C ASP A 18 -5.09 5.22 1.77
N LEU A 19 -4.62 4.03 1.36
CA LEU A 19 -3.31 3.88 0.74
C LEU A 19 -3.23 4.65 -0.59
N LEU A 20 -4.24 4.50 -1.44
CA LEU A 20 -4.29 5.14 -2.78
C LEU A 20 -4.36 6.67 -2.72
N ARG A 21 -4.74 7.26 -1.58
CA ARG A 21 -4.72 8.71 -1.36
C ARG A 21 -3.31 9.26 -1.14
N ILE A 22 -2.31 8.41 -0.89
CA ILE A 22 -0.93 8.84 -0.69
C ILE A 22 -0.19 8.81 -2.04
N PRO A 23 0.27 9.97 -2.57
CA PRO A 23 0.87 10.03 -3.89
C PRO A 23 2.34 9.59 -3.85
N SER A 24 2.59 8.29 -3.68
CA SER A 24 3.91 7.67 -3.56
C SER A 24 4.70 7.60 -4.88
N VAL A 25 4.79 8.71 -5.61
CA VAL A 25 5.42 8.73 -6.95
C VAL A 25 6.95 8.74 -6.84
N SER A 26 7.60 7.63 -7.14
CA SER A 26 9.07 7.50 -7.02
C SER A 26 9.87 8.25 -8.09
N ALA A 27 9.27 8.51 -9.25
CA ALA A 27 9.93 9.17 -10.37
C ALA A 27 10.13 10.68 -10.18
N ASP A 28 9.45 11.31 -9.22
CA ASP A 28 9.51 12.75 -8.98
C ASP A 28 9.87 13.03 -7.51
N SER A 29 11.01 13.69 -7.32
CA SER A 29 11.60 13.92 -5.99
C SER A 29 10.74 14.79 -5.07
N LYS A 30 9.75 15.53 -5.60
CA LYS A 30 8.81 16.30 -4.77
C LYS A 30 7.93 15.39 -3.89
N TYR A 31 7.72 14.13 -4.30
CA TYR A 31 6.94 13.14 -3.55
C TYR A 31 7.77 12.29 -2.58
N LYS A 32 9.06 12.60 -2.37
CA LYS A 32 9.86 11.91 -1.34
C LYS A 32 9.18 11.86 0.05
N PRO A 33 8.54 12.94 0.53
CA PRO A 33 7.79 12.88 1.78
C PRO A 33 6.61 11.88 1.73
N ASP A 34 5.91 11.80 0.61
CA ASP A 34 4.77 10.89 0.42
C ASP A 34 5.21 9.42 0.33
N ILE A 35 6.35 9.14 -0.31
CA ILE A 35 6.98 7.81 -0.31
C ILE A 35 7.29 7.38 1.13
N ARG A 36 7.89 8.27 1.94
CA ARG A 36 8.17 7.99 3.34
C ARG A 36 6.89 7.73 4.13
N LYS A 37 5.89 8.60 3.98
CA LYS A 37 4.57 8.46 4.60
C LYS A 37 3.90 7.13 4.23
N THR A 38 4.02 6.70 2.98
CA THR A 38 3.46 5.42 2.51
C THR A 38 4.15 4.24 3.17
N ALA A 39 5.48 4.28 3.28
CA ALA A 39 6.26 3.24 3.93
C ALA A 39 5.95 3.13 5.44
N GLU A 40 5.80 4.27 6.12
CA GLU A 40 5.36 4.33 7.52
C GLU A 40 3.93 3.81 7.70
N TRP A 41 3.01 4.19 6.81
CA TRP A 41 1.64 3.68 6.81
C TRP A 41 1.60 2.15 6.66
N LEU A 42 2.39 1.59 5.73
CA LEU A 42 2.50 0.14 5.54
C LEU A 42 3.07 -0.56 6.77
N ALA A 43 4.11 0.00 7.40
CA ALA A 43 4.66 -0.54 8.62
C ALA A 43 3.59 -0.62 9.72
N GLU A 44 2.80 0.45 9.90
CA GLU A 44 1.71 0.45 10.89
C GLU A 44 0.60 -0.55 10.55
N LYS A 45 0.22 -0.69 9.27
CA LYS A 45 -0.76 -1.70 8.85
C LYS A 45 -0.26 -3.13 9.05
N LEU A 46 1.01 -3.40 8.79
CA LEU A 46 1.62 -4.72 9.04
C LEU A 46 1.65 -5.04 10.53
N LYS A 47 2.02 -4.08 11.39
CA LYS A 47 1.93 -4.24 12.85
C LYS A 47 0.49 -4.52 13.30
N PHE A 48 -0.47 -3.75 12.80
CA PHE A 48 -1.89 -3.93 13.13
C PHE A 48 -2.43 -5.31 12.69
N ALA A 49 -1.96 -5.81 11.54
CA ALA A 49 -2.27 -7.16 11.06
C ALA A 49 -1.60 -8.29 11.87
N GLY A 50 -0.76 -7.95 12.85
CA GLY A 50 -0.12 -8.88 13.76
C GLY A 50 1.24 -9.37 13.32
N ALA A 51 1.87 -8.71 12.33
CA ALA A 51 3.26 -8.97 11.99
C ALA A 51 4.20 -8.51 13.12
N GLU A 52 5.35 -9.17 13.18
CA GLU A 52 6.42 -8.97 14.15
C GLU A 52 7.67 -8.42 13.44
N ASN A 53 8.63 -7.93 14.23
CA ASN A 53 9.90 -7.35 13.74
C ASN A 53 9.72 -6.35 12.59
N VAL A 54 8.66 -5.54 12.63
CA VAL A 54 8.36 -4.55 11.60
C VAL A 54 9.39 -3.43 11.62
N GLN A 55 10.09 -3.26 10.50
CA GLN A 55 11.20 -2.33 10.34
C GLN A 55 11.02 -1.48 9.10
N LEU A 56 11.37 -0.20 9.23
CA LEU A 56 11.56 0.69 8.11
C LEU A 56 13.06 0.80 7.86
N CYS A 57 13.55 0.10 6.86
CA CYS A 57 14.96 -0.02 6.54
C CYS A 57 15.37 1.12 5.61
N GLU A 58 16.22 2.02 6.09
CA GLU A 58 16.78 3.09 5.26
C GLU A 58 17.68 2.50 4.17
N THR A 59 17.61 3.08 2.96
CA THR A 59 18.49 2.72 1.84
C THR A 59 19.09 3.97 1.22
N ALA A 60 19.97 3.81 0.22
CA ALA A 60 20.43 4.94 -0.58
C ALA A 60 19.31 5.60 -1.41
N GLY A 61 18.20 4.87 -1.63
CA GLY A 61 17.00 5.34 -2.31
C GLY A 61 15.80 5.43 -1.36
N ASN A 62 14.67 4.87 -1.79
CA ASN A 62 13.46 4.82 -0.97
C ASN A 62 13.61 3.77 0.15
N PRO A 63 12.97 3.97 1.32
CA PRO A 63 13.04 2.98 2.39
C PRO A 63 12.38 1.66 1.99
N ILE A 64 12.77 0.57 2.64
CA ILE A 64 12.10 -0.73 2.47
C ILE A 64 11.32 -1.02 3.75
N VAL A 65 10.10 -1.54 3.61
CA VAL A 65 9.32 -2.03 4.74
C VAL A 65 9.56 -3.52 4.87
N PHE A 66 10.16 -3.93 5.98
CA PHE A 66 10.34 -5.34 6.33
C PHE A 66 9.42 -5.68 7.50
N ALA A 67 8.83 -6.87 7.46
CA ALA A 67 8.07 -7.45 8.55
C ALA A 67 8.05 -8.97 8.38
N GLU A 68 7.86 -9.69 9.48
CA GLU A 68 7.73 -11.14 9.43
C GLU A 68 6.62 -11.62 10.36
N LYS A 69 6.15 -12.84 10.14
CA LYS A 69 5.25 -13.52 11.08
C LYS A 69 5.66 -14.98 11.19
N ILE A 70 6.38 -15.31 12.25
CA ILE A 70 6.84 -16.68 12.50
C ILE A 70 5.90 -17.34 13.49
N ILE A 71 4.99 -18.17 12.98
CA ILE A 71 4.06 -18.94 13.84
C ILE A 71 4.69 -20.23 14.37
N ASN A 72 5.62 -20.81 13.61
CA ASN A 72 6.34 -22.03 13.96
C ASN A 72 7.65 -22.09 13.14
N PRO A 73 8.83 -22.15 13.78
CA PRO A 73 10.12 -22.21 13.08
C PRO A 73 10.37 -23.50 12.29
N ASP A 74 9.60 -24.57 12.54
CA ASP A 74 9.70 -25.84 11.82
C ASP A 74 8.93 -25.83 10.48
N LEU A 75 8.11 -24.80 10.23
CA LEU A 75 7.36 -24.66 8.98
C LEU A 75 8.19 -23.90 7.92
N PRO A 76 7.92 -24.12 6.61
CA PRO A 76 8.55 -23.34 5.55
C PRO A 76 8.23 -21.85 5.64
N THR A 77 9.23 -21.01 5.38
CA THR A 77 9.07 -19.56 5.27
C THR A 77 8.68 -19.15 3.85
N VAL A 78 7.63 -18.34 3.71
CA VAL A 78 7.22 -17.73 2.45
C VAL A 78 7.60 -16.24 2.47
N LEU A 79 8.34 -15.80 1.45
CA LEU A 79 8.62 -14.37 1.23
C LEU A 79 7.56 -13.79 0.28
N VAL A 80 6.90 -12.73 0.72
CA VAL A 80 6.02 -11.91 -0.12
C VAL A 80 6.76 -10.61 -0.43
N TYR A 81 6.98 -10.34 -1.72
CA TYR A 81 7.59 -9.11 -2.20
C TYR A 81 6.56 -8.28 -2.96
N GLY A 82 6.59 -6.98 -2.75
CA GLY A 82 5.79 -5.99 -3.48
C GLY A 82 6.48 -4.63 -3.48
N HIS A 83 5.89 -3.69 -4.18
CA HIS A 83 6.30 -2.29 -4.19
C HIS A 83 5.11 -1.40 -3.82
N TYR A 84 5.39 -0.21 -3.31
CA TYR A 84 4.36 0.71 -2.82
C TYR A 84 4.45 2.09 -3.48
N ASP A 85 5.46 2.30 -4.32
CA ASP A 85 5.55 3.45 -5.19
C ASP A 85 4.73 3.25 -6.46
N VAL A 86 4.30 4.36 -7.03
CA VAL A 86 3.43 4.40 -8.20
C VAL A 86 4.00 5.28 -9.31
N GLN A 87 3.49 5.07 -10.52
CA GLN A 87 3.85 5.92 -11.66
C GLN A 87 3.21 7.32 -11.51
N PRO A 88 3.81 8.35 -12.14
CA PRO A 88 3.16 9.64 -12.31
C PRO A 88 1.75 9.50 -12.91
N PRO A 89 0.80 10.36 -12.54
CA PRO A 89 -0.55 10.29 -13.08
C PRO A 89 -0.68 10.97 -14.45
N ASP A 90 0.35 11.66 -14.95
CA ASP A 90 0.29 12.39 -16.20
C ASP A 90 -0.07 11.49 -17.41
N PRO A 91 -0.81 12.01 -18.39
CA PRO A 91 -1.43 13.36 -18.42
C PRO A 91 -2.70 13.46 -17.57
N LEU A 92 -2.81 14.53 -16.77
CA LEU A 92 -3.93 14.71 -15.83
C LEU A 92 -5.28 14.92 -16.51
N GLU A 93 -5.31 15.49 -17.71
CA GLU A 93 -6.53 15.77 -18.47
C GLU A 93 -7.24 14.52 -19.00
N LEU A 94 -6.59 13.36 -18.98
CA LEU A 94 -7.22 12.08 -19.35
C LEU A 94 -7.92 11.40 -18.17
N TRP A 95 -7.85 11.98 -16.97
CA TRP A 95 -8.53 11.46 -15.80
C TRP A 95 -9.92 12.08 -15.64
N ASP A 96 -10.93 11.22 -15.44
CA ASP A 96 -12.30 11.66 -15.12
C ASP A 96 -12.46 12.12 -13.66
N SER A 97 -11.53 11.72 -12.78
CA SER A 97 -11.45 12.10 -11.36
C SER A 97 -9.99 12.26 -10.93
N PRO A 98 -9.66 13.08 -9.92
CA PRO A 98 -8.27 13.26 -9.50
C PRO A 98 -7.58 11.91 -9.19
N PRO A 99 -6.35 11.69 -9.66
CA PRO A 99 -5.70 10.37 -9.65
C PRO A 99 -5.46 9.79 -8.26
N PHE A 100 -5.33 10.64 -7.24
CA PHE A 100 -5.13 10.24 -5.85
C PHE A 100 -6.38 10.51 -4.99
N GLU A 101 -7.55 10.68 -5.62
CA GLU A 101 -8.86 10.68 -4.97
C GLU A 101 -9.65 9.46 -5.47
N PRO A 102 -9.52 8.30 -4.81
CA PRO A 102 -10.11 7.05 -5.29
C PRO A 102 -11.64 7.15 -5.43
N VAL A 103 -12.15 6.75 -6.60
CA VAL A 103 -13.59 6.68 -6.88
C VAL A 103 -14.01 5.24 -7.11
N ILE A 104 -15.08 4.81 -6.45
CA ILE A 104 -15.72 3.53 -6.72
C ILE A 104 -16.86 3.74 -7.73
N LYS A 105 -16.77 3.11 -8.90
CA LYS A 105 -17.80 3.14 -9.94
C LYS A 105 -17.91 1.77 -10.61
N ASP A 106 -19.13 1.28 -10.81
CA ASP A 106 -19.39 -0.02 -11.45
C ASP A 106 -18.56 -1.17 -10.84
N ASN A 107 -18.47 -1.21 -9.50
CA ASN A 107 -17.67 -2.15 -8.71
C ASN A 107 -16.16 -2.15 -9.02
N LYS A 108 -15.62 -1.04 -9.53
CA LYS A 108 -14.20 -0.83 -9.79
C LYS A 108 -13.69 0.37 -9.02
N ILE A 109 -12.43 0.32 -8.59
CA ILE A 109 -11.73 1.42 -7.93
C ILE A 109 -10.88 2.14 -8.98
N TYR A 110 -11.14 3.42 -9.19
CA TYR A 110 -10.41 4.28 -10.10
C TYR A 110 -9.49 5.21 -9.30
N ALA A 111 -8.20 4.93 -9.36
CA ALA A 111 -7.12 5.74 -8.78
C ALA A 111 -5.77 5.29 -9.34
N ARG A 112 -4.75 6.15 -9.29
CA ARG A 112 -3.37 5.75 -9.54
C ARG A 112 -2.91 4.81 -8.42
N GLY A 113 -2.40 3.65 -8.82
CA GLY A 113 -1.97 2.59 -7.90
C GLY A 113 -3.01 1.48 -7.70
N ALA A 114 -4.26 1.70 -8.15
CA ALA A 114 -5.26 0.64 -8.25
C ALA A 114 -4.98 -0.23 -9.50
N CYS A 115 -5.36 -1.51 -9.43
CA CYS A 115 -5.25 -2.48 -10.53
C CYS A 115 -6.57 -3.23 -10.75
#